data_AF-A0A2G9PSU3-F1
#
_entry.id   AF-A0A2G9PSU3-F1
#
_cell.length_a   1.000
_cell.length_b   1.000
_cell.length_c   1.000
_cell.angle_alpha   90.00
_cell.angle_beta   90.00
_cell.angle_gamma   90.00
#
_symmetry.space_group_name_H-M   'P 1'
#
loop_
_entity.id
_entity.type
_entity.pdbx_description
1 polymer ?
#
loop_
_entity_poly.entity_id
_entity_poly.type
_entity_poly.pdbx_seq_one_letter_code
_entity_poly.pdbx_strand_id
1 'polypeptide(L)'
;MNHKGIVFGLILAAMVPLVSAVNCWGINEMPEDSWSWSAWLCNSTQPAGYYKSGTGVYPFSIMMHGQIETEAPPEHPNASSVWRVYLVGFQYSLGLGYPATLKCYKRMGSSGRYWWWYTGQQETLTGGQFTPDDFEWVLAGCPPVTNGNHESGSPPKVQIGVAWDGFGKRAGGGKQVAESTVLPTRARSRR
;
A
#
# COMPACT_ATOMS: atom_id res chain seq x y z
N MET A 1 -42.48 29.21 -44.79
CA MET A 1 -41.71 29.81 -43.67
C MET A 1 -40.84 28.71 -43.08
N ASN A 2 -39.52 28.85 -43.23
CA ASN A 2 -38.54 27.80 -42.96
C ASN A 2 -38.15 27.80 -41.48
N HIS A 3 -38.47 26.73 -40.75
CA HIS A 3 -37.94 26.50 -39.41
C HIS A 3 -36.57 25.81 -39.50
N LYS A 4 -35.50 26.60 -39.36
CA LYS A 4 -34.17 26.08 -39.07
C LYS A 4 -34.08 25.80 -37.58
N GLY A 5 -34.32 24.55 -37.18
CA GLY A 5 -34.02 24.05 -35.84
C GLY A 5 -32.52 23.89 -35.67
N ILE A 6 -31.90 24.71 -34.84
CA ILE A 6 -30.51 24.53 -34.42
C ILE A 6 -30.50 23.54 -33.26
N VAL A 7 -30.10 22.31 -33.54
CA VAL A 7 -29.80 21.30 -32.52
C VAL A 7 -28.43 21.65 -31.93
N PHE A 8 -28.41 22.34 -30.79
CA PHE A 8 -27.19 22.53 -30.02
C PHE A 8 -26.89 21.22 -29.26
N GLY A 9 -25.90 20.47 -29.77
CA GLY A 9 -25.41 19.24 -29.17
C GLY A 9 -24.85 19.51 -27.77
N LEU A 10 -25.49 18.94 -26.76
CA LEU A 10 -24.94 18.78 -25.42
C LEU A 10 -23.76 17.81 -25.51
N ILE A 11 -22.54 18.35 -25.63
CA ILE A 11 -21.31 17.60 -25.40
C ILE A 11 -21.29 17.27 -23.91
N LEU A 12 -21.81 16.10 -23.54
CA LEU A 12 -21.48 15.45 -22.27
C LEU A 12 -20.00 15.09 -22.35
N ALA A 13 -19.15 16.00 -21.88
CA ALA A 13 -17.81 15.66 -21.46
C ALA A 13 -17.96 14.62 -20.34
N ALA A 14 -17.79 13.34 -20.70
CA ALA A 14 -17.62 12.28 -19.74
C ALA A 14 -16.38 12.65 -18.93
N MET A 15 -16.60 13.24 -17.77
CA MET A 15 -15.60 13.37 -16.73
C MET A 15 -15.29 11.94 -16.28
N VAL A 16 -14.39 11.28 -17.01
CA VAL A 16 -13.70 10.09 -16.50
C VAL A 16 -13.04 10.60 -15.22
N PRO A 17 -13.45 10.13 -14.02
CA PRO A 17 -12.66 10.42 -12.85
C PRO A 17 -11.27 9.83 -13.15
N LEU A 18 -10.29 10.72 -13.31
CA LEU A 18 -8.90 10.36 -13.11
C LEU A 18 -8.85 9.87 -11.67
N VAL A 19 -9.09 8.58 -11.49
CA VAL A 19 -8.68 7.86 -10.30
C VAL A 19 -7.19 8.16 -10.25
N SER A 20 -6.76 9.01 -9.31
CA SER A 20 -5.35 9.09 -8.99
C SER A 20 -4.94 7.66 -8.74
N ALA A 21 -4.21 7.08 -9.68
CA ALA A 21 -3.68 5.74 -9.51
C ALA A 21 -2.76 5.86 -8.31
N VAL A 22 -3.25 5.50 -7.12
CA VAL A 22 -2.42 5.29 -5.94
C VAL A 22 -1.32 4.38 -6.45
N ASN A 23 -0.09 4.88 -6.47
CA ASN A 23 1.05 4.16 -6.99
C ASN A 23 1.40 3.05 -5.99
N CYS A 24 0.55 2.03 -5.96
CA CYS A 24 0.65 0.88 -5.07
C CYS A 24 1.88 0.00 -5.39
N TRP A 25 2.61 0.35 -6.44
CA TRP A 25 3.87 -0.24 -6.87
C TRP A 25 5.09 0.50 -6.31
N GLY A 26 4.90 1.78 -5.99
CA GLY A 26 5.96 2.66 -5.55
C GLY A 26 6.32 2.48 -4.09
N ILE A 27 7.31 3.27 -3.69
CA ILE A 27 7.63 3.49 -2.29
C ILE A 27 6.56 4.44 -1.76
N ASN A 28 5.77 3.94 -0.82
CA ASN A 28 4.77 4.71 -0.11
C ASN A 28 5.50 5.28 1.12
N GLU A 29 5.86 6.55 1.07
CA GLU A 29 6.54 7.24 2.16
C GLU A 29 5.52 7.68 3.21
N MET A 30 5.65 7.13 4.41
CA MET A 30 4.89 7.60 5.57
C MET A 30 5.34 9.04 5.89
N PRO A 31 4.40 9.98 6.14
CA PRO A 31 4.78 11.35 6.46
C PRO A 31 5.68 11.41 7.70
N GLU A 32 6.61 12.35 7.69
CA GLU A 32 7.51 12.60 8.82
C GLU A 32 6.72 12.85 10.11
N ASP A 33 7.31 12.48 11.26
CA ASP A 33 6.73 12.60 12.61
C ASP A 33 5.37 11.91 12.83
N SER A 34 4.89 11.13 11.87
CA SER A 34 3.64 10.38 12.02
C SER A 34 3.84 9.15 12.91
N TRP A 35 2.84 8.85 13.73
CA TRP A 35 2.81 7.61 14.51
C TRP A 35 2.20 6.44 13.75
N SER A 36 1.23 6.74 12.88
CA SER A 36 0.48 5.73 12.14
C SER A 36 0.24 6.16 10.70
N TRP A 37 0.23 5.19 9.78
CA TRP A 37 -0.10 5.45 8.39
C TRP A 37 -0.56 4.17 7.69
N SER A 38 -1.22 4.29 6.54
CA SER A 38 -1.57 3.12 5.72
C SER A 38 -1.48 3.43 4.23
N ALA A 39 -1.12 2.41 3.46
CA ALA A 39 -1.06 2.50 2.01
C ALA A 39 -1.60 1.25 1.34
N TRP A 40 -2.12 1.41 0.12
CA TRP A 40 -2.49 0.30 -0.74
C TRP A 40 -1.25 -0.22 -1.45
N LEU A 41 -0.92 -1.50 -1.25
CA LEU A 41 0.23 -2.17 -1.85
C LEU A 41 -0.24 -3.21 -2.86
N CYS A 42 0.43 -3.25 -4.01
CA CYS A 42 0.14 -4.19 -5.08
C CYS A 42 1.17 -5.32 -5.10
N ASN A 43 0.72 -6.51 -5.50
CA ASN A 43 1.59 -7.64 -5.84
C ASN A 43 1.29 -8.04 -7.29
N SER A 44 2.19 -7.75 -8.23
CA SER A 44 1.98 -8.22 -9.60
C SER A 44 3.24 -8.22 -10.46
N THR A 45 3.15 -9.04 -11.51
CA THR A 45 4.19 -9.28 -12.49
C THR A 45 4.16 -8.18 -13.55
N GLN A 46 5.18 -7.33 -13.56
CA GLN A 46 5.34 -6.23 -14.52
C GLN A 46 6.39 -6.59 -15.58
N PRO A 47 6.19 -6.25 -16.86
CA PRO A 47 7.24 -6.35 -17.87
C PRO A 47 8.44 -5.50 -17.45
N ALA A 48 9.59 -6.13 -17.24
CA ALA A 48 10.82 -5.48 -16.79
C ALA A 48 11.74 -5.09 -17.95
N GLY A 49 11.50 -5.67 -19.12
CA GLY A 49 12.28 -5.43 -20.31
C GLY A 49 12.02 -6.49 -21.36
N TYR A 50 12.85 -6.47 -22.40
CA TYR A 50 12.83 -7.46 -23.46
C TYR A 50 14.23 -8.02 -23.64
N TYR A 51 14.34 -9.32 -23.87
CA TYR A 51 15.59 -9.96 -24.26
C TYR A 51 15.48 -10.47 -25.69
N LYS A 52 16.61 -10.49 -26.40
CA LYS A 52 16.72 -11.03 -27.75
C LYS A 52 17.25 -12.45 -27.67
N SER A 53 16.53 -13.41 -28.24
CA SER A 53 16.96 -14.79 -28.37
C SER A 53 16.72 -15.27 -29.80
N GLY A 54 17.79 -15.73 -30.46
CA GLY A 54 17.76 -16.08 -31.88
C GLY A 54 17.25 -14.93 -32.76
N THR A 55 16.16 -15.16 -33.48
CA THR A 55 15.49 -14.19 -34.37
C THR A 55 14.39 -13.38 -33.68
N GLY A 56 14.09 -13.63 -32.40
CA GLY A 56 12.96 -13.02 -31.68
C GLY A 56 13.35 -12.06 -30.56
N VAL A 57 12.43 -11.15 -30.22
CA VAL A 57 12.47 -10.27 -29.05
C VAL A 57 11.31 -10.66 -28.13
N TYR A 58 11.63 -11.03 -26.89
CA TYR A 58 10.66 -11.56 -25.93
C TYR A 58 10.65 -10.71 -24.67
N PRO A 59 9.47 -10.33 -24.14
CA PRO A 59 9.41 -9.66 -22.86
C PRO A 59 9.84 -10.64 -21.76
N PHE A 60 10.50 -10.11 -20.74
CA PHE A 60 10.57 -10.78 -19.45
C PHE A 60 9.96 -9.86 -18.40
N SER A 61 9.32 -10.49 -17.42
CA SER A 61 8.64 -9.78 -16.36
C SER A 61 9.33 -10.01 -15.03
N ILE A 62 9.27 -9.02 -14.15
CA ILE A 62 9.67 -9.15 -12.74
C ILE A 62 8.42 -8.99 -11.89
N MET A 63 8.40 -9.62 -10.70
CA MET A 63 7.41 -9.25 -9.71
C MET A 63 7.79 -7.90 -9.12
N MET A 64 6.87 -6.95 -9.20
CA MET A 64 6.94 -5.70 -8.45
C MET A 64 6.00 -5.80 -7.27
N HIS A 65 6.52 -5.38 -6.12
CA HIS A 65 5.78 -5.35 -4.89
C HIS A 65 5.75 -3.95 -4.30
N GLY A 66 4.57 -3.53 -3.84
CA GLY A 66 4.42 -2.30 -3.07
C GLY A 66 5.17 -2.37 -1.75
N GLN A 67 5.59 -1.21 -1.26
CA GLN A 67 6.31 -1.09 -0.01
C GLN A 67 5.97 0.21 0.71
N ILE A 68 6.04 0.19 2.04
CA ILE A 68 5.95 1.37 2.91
C ILE A 68 7.34 1.67 3.45
N GLU A 69 7.79 2.91 3.29
CA GLU A 69 8.97 3.45 3.99
C GLU A 69 8.48 4.31 5.16
N THR A 70 9.07 4.12 6.34
CA THR A 70 8.64 4.78 7.56
C THR A 70 9.83 5.07 8.45
N GLU A 71 9.80 6.21 9.13
CA GLU A 71 10.75 6.58 10.17
C GLU A 71 10.04 6.52 11.53
N ALA A 72 10.73 5.98 12.54
CA ALA A 72 10.19 5.99 13.88
C ALA A 72 10.13 7.43 14.41
N PRO A 73 9.00 7.87 14.99
CA PRO A 73 8.85 9.24 15.46
C PRO A 73 9.87 9.55 16.59
N PRO A 74 10.20 10.83 16.83
CA PRO A 74 11.29 11.23 17.73
C PRO A 74 11.20 10.67 19.17
N GLU A 75 10.00 10.38 19.65
CA GLU A 75 9.74 9.85 21.00
C GLU A 75 9.82 8.32 21.09
N HIS A 76 9.95 7.62 19.96
CA HIS A 76 10.01 6.16 19.92
C HIS A 76 11.45 5.66 20.22
N PRO A 77 11.65 4.51 20.90
CA PRO A 77 12.99 3.97 21.19
C PRO A 77 13.90 3.76 19.97
N ASN A 78 13.31 3.58 18.79
CA ASN A 78 14.00 3.44 17.50
C ASN A 78 14.08 4.74 16.70
N ALA A 79 13.89 5.91 17.31
CA ALA A 79 13.91 7.23 16.65
C ALA A 79 15.09 7.37 15.68
N SER A 80 14.88 8.09 14.59
CA SER A 80 15.85 8.31 13.51
C SER A 80 16.24 7.07 12.68
N SER A 81 15.70 5.89 13.00
CA SER A 81 15.84 4.71 12.14
C SER A 81 14.74 4.70 11.09
N VAL A 82 15.14 4.51 9.84
CA VAL A 82 14.20 4.34 8.72
C VAL A 82 14.06 2.86 8.39
N TRP A 83 12.83 2.45 8.18
CA TRP A 83 12.41 1.08 7.98
C TRP A 83 11.58 0.95 6.72
N ARG A 84 11.59 -0.25 6.15
CA ARG A 84 10.78 -0.58 4.98
C ARG A 84 10.01 -1.85 5.22
N VAL A 85 8.70 -1.75 5.08
CA VAL A 85 7.77 -2.89 5.04
C VAL A 85 7.53 -3.21 3.59
N TYR A 86 8.01 -4.37 3.16
CA TYR A 86 8.01 -4.79 1.77
C TYR A 86 7.02 -5.94 1.58
N LEU A 87 6.01 -5.77 0.73
CA LEU A 87 5.13 -6.87 0.35
C LEU A 87 5.94 -7.88 -0.48
N VAL A 88 5.83 -9.17 -0.21
CA VAL A 88 6.46 -10.22 -1.05
C VAL A 88 5.45 -11.21 -1.61
N GLY A 89 4.26 -11.26 -1.02
CA GLY A 89 3.19 -12.11 -1.47
C GLY A 89 1.84 -11.54 -1.05
N PHE A 90 0.87 -11.62 -1.95
CA PHE A 90 -0.52 -11.34 -1.64
C PHE A 90 -1.38 -12.29 -2.46
N GLN A 91 -2.27 -13.02 -1.78
CA GLN A 91 -3.23 -13.90 -2.43
C GLN A 91 -4.62 -13.34 -2.24
N TYR A 92 -5.25 -12.92 -3.32
CA TYR A 92 -6.66 -12.56 -3.29
C TYR A 92 -7.52 -13.83 -3.21
N SER A 93 -7.85 -14.26 -1.99
CA SER A 93 -8.68 -15.44 -1.74
C SER A 93 -9.73 -15.15 -0.68
N LEU A 94 -10.99 -15.07 -1.12
CA LEU A 94 -12.18 -14.87 -0.29
C LEU A 94 -12.27 -15.88 0.86
N GLY A 95 -11.78 -17.11 0.67
CA GLY A 95 -11.83 -18.17 1.69
C GLY A 95 -10.65 -18.18 2.67
N LEU A 96 -9.55 -17.51 2.36
CA LEU A 96 -8.31 -17.51 3.16
C LEU A 96 -8.05 -16.18 3.86
N GLY A 97 -8.99 -15.24 3.80
CA GLY A 97 -8.84 -13.93 4.42
C GLY A 97 -7.72 -13.09 3.80
N TYR A 98 -7.41 -13.28 2.51
CA TYR A 98 -6.47 -12.44 1.77
C TYR A 98 -5.06 -12.34 2.40
N PRO A 99 -4.34 -13.47 2.53
CA PRO A 99 -3.03 -13.47 3.19
C PRO A 99 -2.03 -12.58 2.45
N ALA A 100 -1.37 -11.72 3.21
CA ALA A 100 -0.30 -10.84 2.76
C ALA A 100 0.99 -11.16 3.52
N THR A 101 2.03 -11.52 2.76
CA THR A 101 3.36 -11.81 3.29
C THR A 101 4.22 -10.57 3.17
N LEU A 102 4.80 -10.13 4.29
CA LEU A 102 5.59 -8.92 4.42
C LEU A 102 7.02 -9.28 4.86
N LYS A 103 8.00 -8.52 4.41
CA LYS A 103 9.38 -8.52 4.90
C LYS A 103 9.74 -7.17 5.47
N CYS A 104 10.57 -7.18 6.50
CA CYS A 104 11.07 -5.97 7.13
C CYS A 104 12.53 -5.70 6.77
N TYR A 105 12.82 -4.46 6.44
CA TYR A 105 14.18 -3.99 6.19
C TYR A 105 14.48 -2.76 7.01
N LYS A 106 15.73 -2.64 7.49
CA LYS A 106 16.26 -1.44 8.15
C LYS A 106 17.20 -0.70 7.20
N ARG A 107 17.09 0.62 7.12
CA ARG A 107 18.05 1.46 6.41
C ARG A 107 19.35 1.52 7.20
N MET A 108 20.45 1.22 6.53
CA MET A 108 21.79 1.27 7.08
C MET A 108 22.61 2.30 6.31
N GLY A 109 23.62 2.87 6.96
CA GLY A 109 24.40 3.98 6.39
C GLY A 109 23.71 5.33 6.57
N SER A 110 24.15 6.33 5.82
CA SER A 110 23.72 7.72 5.95
C SER A 110 23.10 8.24 4.65
N SER A 111 22.48 9.43 4.72
CA SER A 111 21.96 10.11 3.53
C SER A 111 23.06 10.23 2.46
N GLY A 112 22.73 9.84 1.22
CA GLY A 112 23.65 9.78 0.08
C GLY A 112 24.42 8.47 -0.12
N ARG A 113 24.55 7.62 0.91
CA ARG A 113 25.16 6.27 0.83
C ARG A 113 24.49 5.32 1.82
N TYR A 114 23.27 4.93 1.50
CA TYR A 114 22.51 3.97 2.31
C TYR A 114 22.25 2.67 1.56
N TRP A 115 21.95 1.62 2.32
CA TRP A 115 21.52 0.33 1.80
C TRP A 115 20.48 -0.29 2.76
N TRP A 116 19.72 -1.28 2.29
CA TRP A 116 18.64 -1.91 3.05
C TRP A 116 19.06 -3.27 3.61
N TRP A 117 19.04 -3.41 4.94
CA TRP A 117 19.29 -4.67 5.63
C TRP A 117 18.02 -5.43 5.87
N TYR A 118 17.91 -6.63 5.29
CA TYR A 118 16.86 -7.55 5.65
C TYR A 118 17.07 -8.01 7.09
N THR A 119 16.08 -7.80 7.95
CA THR A 119 16.19 -8.10 9.39
C THR A 119 16.08 -9.58 9.71
N GLY A 120 15.80 -10.43 8.71
CA GLY A 120 15.44 -11.83 8.91
C GLY A 120 13.94 -12.04 9.15
N GLN A 121 13.16 -10.96 9.39
CA GLN A 121 11.75 -11.05 9.74
C GLN A 121 10.84 -11.07 8.50
N GLN A 122 10.00 -12.10 8.45
CA GLN A 122 8.96 -12.28 7.45
C GLN A 122 7.69 -12.78 8.12
N GLU A 123 6.58 -12.10 7.89
CA GLU A 123 5.28 -12.47 8.47
C GLU A 123 4.21 -12.59 7.41
N THR A 124 3.25 -13.48 7.63
CA THR A 124 2.04 -13.57 6.79
C THR A 124 0.83 -13.22 7.62
N LEU A 125 0.20 -12.09 7.30
CA LEU A 125 -1.00 -11.61 7.96
C LEU A 125 -2.22 -11.86 7.08
N THR A 126 -3.24 -12.51 7.63
CA THR A 126 -4.59 -12.53 7.05
C THR A 126 -5.36 -11.27 7.45
N GLY A 127 -6.49 -11.04 6.81
CA GLY A 127 -7.31 -9.82 6.94
C GLY A 127 -7.73 -9.58 8.39
N GLY A 128 -7.44 -8.38 8.88
CA GLY A 128 -7.67 -7.96 10.25
C GLY A 128 -6.57 -8.35 11.24
N GLN A 129 -5.57 -9.15 10.83
CA GLN A 129 -4.43 -9.46 11.68
C GLN A 129 -3.40 -8.32 11.69
N PHE A 130 -2.62 -8.31 12.75
CA PHE A 130 -1.55 -7.35 12.99
C PHE A 130 -0.43 -8.02 13.78
N THR A 131 0.74 -7.40 13.80
CA THR A 131 1.87 -7.81 14.65
C THR A 131 1.76 -7.11 16.01
N PRO A 132 1.43 -7.81 17.11
CA PRO A 132 1.39 -7.22 18.44
C PRO A 132 2.79 -6.84 18.95
N ASP A 133 2.84 -6.06 20.04
CA ASP A 133 4.10 -5.52 20.58
C ASP A 133 5.10 -6.62 21.04
N ASP A 134 4.61 -7.81 21.37
CA ASP A 134 5.39 -8.98 21.82
C ASP A 134 5.73 -9.97 20.70
N PHE A 135 5.38 -9.67 19.45
CA PHE A 135 5.67 -10.52 18.30
C PHE A 135 7.15 -10.44 17.90
N GLU A 136 7.74 -11.55 17.42
CA GLU A 136 9.15 -11.59 16.98
C GLU A 136 9.50 -10.50 15.97
N TRP A 137 8.56 -10.18 15.06
CA TRP A 137 8.65 -9.04 14.14
C TRP A 137 8.93 -7.72 14.87
N VAL A 138 8.12 -7.36 15.87
CA VAL A 138 8.24 -6.09 16.60
C VAL A 138 9.43 -6.11 17.55
N LEU A 139 9.71 -7.26 18.19
CA LEU A 139 10.88 -7.46 19.05
C LEU A 139 12.21 -7.31 18.26
N ALA A 140 12.21 -7.60 16.96
CA ALA A 140 13.34 -7.32 16.07
C ALA A 140 13.47 -5.84 15.66
N GLY A 141 12.60 -4.96 16.18
CA GLY A 141 12.57 -3.52 15.94
C GLY A 141 11.78 -3.08 14.72
N CYS A 142 11.13 -4.01 14.00
CA CYS A 142 10.32 -3.67 12.84
C CYS A 142 9.06 -2.89 13.26
N PRO A 143 8.60 -1.94 12.44
CA PRO A 143 7.36 -1.22 12.71
C PRO A 143 6.20 -2.21 12.82
N PRO A 144 5.33 -2.10 13.84
CA PRO A 144 4.11 -2.90 13.90
C PRO A 144 3.27 -2.66 12.63
N VAL A 145 2.70 -3.73 12.09
CA VAL A 145 1.94 -3.73 10.83
C VAL A 145 0.58 -4.40 10.97
N THR A 146 -0.37 -4.02 10.12
CA THR A 146 -1.69 -4.68 9.99
C THR A 146 -2.06 -4.92 8.53
N ASN A 147 -2.75 -6.03 8.25
CA ASN A 147 -3.47 -6.26 7.00
C ASN A 147 -4.91 -5.76 7.16
N GLY A 148 -5.16 -4.50 6.79
CA GLY A 148 -6.40 -3.80 7.13
C GLY A 148 -7.56 -4.04 6.16
N ASN A 149 -7.29 -4.10 4.86
CA ASN A 149 -8.32 -4.21 3.83
C ASN A 149 -7.76 -4.76 2.51
N HIS A 150 -8.62 -5.05 1.54
CA HIS A 150 -8.24 -5.57 0.22
C HIS A 150 -9.15 -5.01 -0.88
N GLU A 151 -8.62 -4.96 -2.11
CA GLU A 151 -9.39 -4.64 -3.31
C GLU A 151 -9.15 -5.71 -4.38
N SER A 152 -10.24 -6.26 -4.92
CA SER A 152 -10.20 -7.04 -6.15
C SER A 152 -9.94 -6.10 -7.33
N GLY A 153 -8.82 -6.29 -8.01
CA GLY A 153 -8.45 -5.52 -9.20
C GLY A 153 -7.37 -6.24 -10.01
N SER A 154 -6.93 -5.61 -11.09
CA SER A 154 -5.72 -6.02 -11.81
C SER A 154 -4.72 -4.86 -11.81
N PRO A 155 -3.72 -4.89 -10.92
CA PRO A 155 -3.41 -5.94 -9.94
C PRO A 155 -4.37 -5.93 -8.73
N PRO A 156 -4.45 -7.05 -7.98
CA PRO A 156 -5.09 -7.05 -6.68
C PRO A 156 -4.26 -6.22 -5.68
N LYS A 157 -4.95 -5.56 -4.74
CA LYS A 157 -4.30 -4.69 -3.75
C LYS A 157 -4.65 -5.09 -2.33
N VAL A 158 -3.71 -4.85 -1.41
CA VAL A 158 -3.89 -4.99 0.02
C VAL A 158 -3.56 -3.68 0.71
N GLN A 159 -4.36 -3.27 1.68
CA GLN A 159 -4.07 -2.11 2.51
C GLN A 159 -3.22 -2.57 3.70
N ILE A 160 -1.98 -2.10 3.75
CA ILE A 160 -1.08 -2.34 4.88
C ILE A 160 -1.01 -1.08 5.73
N GLY A 161 -1.24 -1.23 7.03
CA GLY A 161 -1.03 -0.17 8.01
C GLY A 161 0.29 -0.37 8.75
N VAL A 162 0.88 0.74 9.18
CA VAL A 162 2.02 0.84 10.10
C VAL A 162 1.59 1.69 11.29
N ALA A 163 1.93 1.29 12.50
CA ALA A 163 1.66 2.06 13.72
C ALA A 163 2.77 1.86 14.76
N TRP A 164 3.59 2.90 14.99
CA TRP A 164 4.71 2.87 15.95
C TRP A 164 4.27 2.81 17.42
N ASP A 165 3.02 3.13 17.72
CA ASP A 165 2.41 3.00 19.05
C ASP A 165 1.80 1.60 19.30
N GLY A 166 1.81 0.75 18.27
CA GLY A 166 1.31 -0.62 18.30
C GLY A 166 -0.16 -0.74 17.86
N PHE A 167 -0.56 -1.95 17.49
CA PHE A 167 -1.96 -2.30 17.22
C PHE A 167 -2.52 -3.09 18.42
N GLY A 168 -3.66 -2.66 18.97
CA GLY A 168 -4.34 -3.40 20.06
C GLY A 168 -4.38 -2.73 21.44
N LYS A 169 -3.85 -1.51 21.62
CA LYS A 169 -4.11 -0.72 22.82
C LYS A 169 -5.55 -0.19 22.81
N ARG A 170 -6.42 -0.74 23.66
CA ARG A 170 -7.75 -0.14 23.92
C ARG A 170 -7.60 1.11 24.78
N ALA A 171 -8.21 2.18 24.28
CA ALA A 171 -8.74 3.38 24.96
C ALA A 171 -7.79 4.54 25.26
N GLY A 172 -7.86 5.57 24.40
CA GLY A 172 -7.27 6.89 24.65
C GLY A 172 -7.54 7.95 23.58
N GLY A 173 -8.66 7.90 22.86
CA GLY A 173 -9.07 8.95 21.92
C GLY A 173 -8.70 8.69 20.46
N GLY A 174 -9.71 8.51 19.62
CA GLY A 174 -9.58 8.36 18.18
C GLY A 174 -9.77 6.92 17.73
N LYS A 175 -10.83 6.68 16.96
CA LYS A 175 -10.90 5.52 16.07
C LYS A 175 -9.64 5.53 15.20
N GLN A 176 -8.67 4.67 15.47
CA GLN A 176 -7.65 4.30 14.50
C GLN A 176 -8.27 3.33 13.49
N VAL A 177 -9.34 3.80 12.85
CA VAL A 177 -9.74 3.31 11.54
C VAL A 177 -8.86 4.10 10.60
N ALA A 178 -7.99 3.40 9.86
CA ALA A 178 -7.26 3.99 8.74
C ALA A 178 -8.20 4.97 8.02
N GLU A 179 -7.89 6.27 8.10
CA GLU A 179 -8.73 7.30 7.52
C GLU A 179 -8.68 7.13 6.01
N SER A 180 -9.63 6.33 5.53
CA SER A 180 -9.97 6.19 4.13
C SER A 180 -10.44 7.56 3.68
N THR A 181 -9.55 8.33 3.06
CA THR A 181 -9.97 9.43 2.19
C THR A 181 -10.55 8.80 0.91
N VAL A 182 -11.68 8.10 1.06
CA VAL A 182 -12.59 7.79 -0.03
C VAL A 182 -13.83 8.59 0.27
N LEU A 183 -13.91 9.78 -0.36
CA LEU A 183 -15.13 10.57 -0.44
C LEU A 183 -16.28 9.65 -0.86
N PRO A 184 -17.36 9.51 -0.07
CA PRO A 184 -18.52 8.77 -0.52
C PRO A 184 -19.18 9.59 -1.63
N THR A 185 -19.07 9.10 -2.87
CA THR A 185 -19.93 9.53 -3.98
C THR A 185 -21.37 9.27 -3.56
N ARG A 186 -22.06 10.33 -3.18
CA ARG A 186 -23.47 10.34 -2.80
C ARG A 186 -24.31 9.87 -4.00
N ALA A 187 -24.66 8.59 -4.02
CA ALA A 187 -25.67 8.07 -4.93
C ALA A 187 -27.02 8.69 -4.55
N ARG A 188 -27.43 9.71 -5.31
CA ARG A 188 -28.75 10.32 -5.20
C ARG A 188 -29.77 9.33 -5.78
N SER A 189 -30.46 8.62 -4.88
CA SER A 189 -31.68 7.88 -5.17
C SER A 189 -32.66 8.79 -5.91
N ARG A 190 -33.04 8.38 -7.14
CA ARG A 190 -34.19 8.93 -7.85
C ARG A 190 -35.44 8.20 -7.35
N ARG A 191 -36.38 8.95 -6.79
CA ARG A 191 -37.81 8.78 -7.03
C ARG A 191 -38.30 10.05 -7.71
#